data_AF-A0A161IFR0-F1
#
_entry.id   AF-A0A161IFR0-F1
#
_cell.length_a   1.000
_cell.length_b   1.000
_cell.length_c   1.000
_cell.angle_alpha   90.00
_cell.angle_beta   90.00
_cell.angle_gamma   90.00
#
_symmetry.space_group_name_H-M   'P 1'
#
loop_
_entity.id
_entity.type
_entity.pdbx_description
1 polymer ?
#
loop_
_entity_poly.entity_id
_entity_poly.type
_entity_poly.pdbx_seq_one_letter_code
_entity_poly.pdbx_strand_id
1 'polypeptide(L)'
;MAGYDLSIDMGTLSTLADDLSAIVRELENADDRAGSAAEATGHDELADRLHDFSDKWRIKREDMLSDVQKLSGIMTQIVDTFTQVDADLARALEDAAEK
;
A
#
# COMPACT_ATOMS: atom_id res chain seq x y z
N MET A 1 29.08 -9.71 21.00
CA MET A 1 27.73 -9.17 20.78
C MET A 1 27.61 -8.88 19.30
N ALA A 2 27.02 -9.78 18.52
CA ALA A 2 26.78 -9.51 17.11
C ALA A 2 25.62 -8.51 17.05
N GLY A 3 25.96 -7.22 17.01
CA GLY A 3 24.98 -6.18 16.68
C GLY A 3 24.55 -6.45 15.25
N TYR A 4 23.25 -6.68 15.04
CA TYR A 4 22.71 -6.75 13.70
C TYR A 4 22.96 -5.39 13.04
N ASP A 5 23.85 -5.35 12.05
CA ASP A 5 24.08 -4.17 11.22
C ASP A 5 22.89 -4.05 10.26
N LEU A 6 21.92 -3.23 10.64
CA LEU A 6 20.70 -3.04 9.90
C LEU A 6 20.88 -1.80 9.00
N SER A 7 21.29 -2.02 7.76
CA SER A 7 21.34 -0.98 6.74
C SER A 7 19.99 -0.89 6.04
N ILE A 8 19.22 0.17 6.34
CA ILE A 8 17.96 0.48 5.68
C ILE A 8 18.15 1.73 4.83
N ASP A 9 17.85 1.60 3.54
CA ASP A 9 17.77 2.75 2.64
C ASP A 9 16.40 3.41 2.77
N MET A 10 16.37 4.52 3.51
CA MET A 10 15.16 5.32 3.74
C MET A 10 14.61 5.94 2.45
N GLY A 11 15.47 6.20 1.45
CA GLY A 11 15.03 6.67 0.14
C GLY A 11 14.24 5.59 -0.60
N THR A 12 14.76 4.36 -0.61
CA THR A 12 14.06 3.21 -1.20
C THR A 12 12.72 2.94 -0.50
N LEU A 13 12.66 3.06 0.83
CA LEU A 13 11.40 2.92 1.58
C LEU A 13 10.37 4.00 1.22
N SER A 14 10.81 5.25 1.04
CA SER A 14 9.93 6.34 0.60
C SER A 14 9.36 6.08 -0.79
N THR A 15 10.20 5.65 -1.74
CA THR A 15 9.74 5.30 -3.09
C THR A 15 8.73 4.16 -3.07
N LEU A 16 8.99 3.12 -2.27
CA LEU A 16 8.05 2.02 -2.11
C LEU A 16 6.70 2.48 -1.54
N ALA A 17 6.71 3.41 -0.58
CA ALA A 17 5.47 3.96 -0.04
C ALA A 17 4.67 4.74 -1.10
N ASP A 18 5.35 5.53 -1.95
CA ASP A 18 4.73 6.25 -3.06
C ASP A 18 4.13 5.29 -4.09
N ASP A 19 4.87 4.24 -4.46
CA ASP A 19 4.42 3.21 -5.41
C ASP A 19 3.18 2.48 -4.89
N LEU A 20 3.16 2.11 -3.60
CA LEU A 20 1.99 1.49 -2.98
C LEU A 20 0.79 2.44 -2.97
N SER A 21 1.01 3.74 -2.73
CA SER A 21 -0.07 4.75 -2.81
C SER A 21 -0.62 4.89 -4.23
N ALA A 22 0.24 4.81 -5.26
CA ALA A 22 -0.19 4.82 -6.64
C ALA A 22 -1.06 3.59 -6.97
N ILE A 23 -0.64 2.39 -6.55
CA ILE A 23 -1.41 1.15 -6.73
C ILE A 23 -2.78 1.23 -6.05
N VAL A 24 -2.84 1.76 -4.82
CA VAL A 24 -4.11 2.00 -4.10
C VAL A 24 -5.05 2.86 -4.95
N ARG A 25 -4.55 4.00 -5.45
CA ARG A 25 -5.36 4.91 -6.28
C ARG A 25 -5.82 4.26 -7.58
N GLU A 26 -4.98 3.48 -8.24
CA GLU A 26 -5.37 2.78 -9.47
C GLU A 26 -6.46 1.74 -9.19
N LEU A 27 -6.33 0.98 -8.11
CA LEU A 27 -7.35 -0.01 -7.70
C LEU A 27 -8.67 0.66 -7.29
N GLU A 28 -8.63 1.79 -6.59
CA GLU A 28 -9.83 2.56 -6.22
C GLU A 28 -10.55 3.13 -7.46
N ASN A 29 -9.79 3.58 -8.46
CA ASN A 29 -10.33 4.19 -9.68
C ASN A 29 -10.62 3.18 -10.79
N ALA A 30 -10.37 1.88 -10.58
CA ALA A 30 -10.75 0.82 -11.51
C ALA A 30 -12.28 0.66 -11.50
N ASP A 31 -12.93 1.51 -12.30
CA ASP A 31 -14.38 1.68 -12.40
C ASP A 31 -15.11 0.40 -12.88
N ASP A 32 -16.32 0.18 -12.37
CA ASP A 32 -17.16 -1.01 -12.61
C ASP A 32 -17.91 -0.93 -13.96
N ARG A 33 -17.15 -0.71 -15.05
CA ARG A 33 -17.71 -0.66 -16.42
C ARG A 33 -18.40 -1.94 -16.87
N ALA A 34 -18.25 -3.02 -16.12
CA ALA A 34 -18.87 -4.29 -16.38
C ALA A 34 -20.41 -4.24 -16.24
N GLY A 35 -20.98 -3.38 -15.39
CA GLY A 35 -22.45 -3.22 -15.32
C GLY A 35 -23.03 -2.71 -16.65
N SER A 36 -22.50 -1.60 -17.17
CA SER A 36 -22.93 -1.05 -18.46
C SER A 36 -22.59 -1.96 -19.64
N ALA A 37 -21.48 -2.71 -19.56
CA ALA A 37 -21.12 -3.68 -20.58
C ALA A 37 -22.07 -4.90 -20.58
N ALA A 38 -22.57 -5.33 -19.41
CA ALA A 38 -23.52 -6.44 -19.29
C ALA A 38 -24.84 -6.09 -19.99
N GLU A 39 -25.38 -4.91 -19.72
CA GLU A 39 -26.61 -4.40 -20.35
C GLU A 39 -26.47 -4.25 -21.88
N ALA A 40 -25.27 -3.93 -22.37
CA ALA A 40 -25.00 -3.76 -23.79
C ALA A 40 -24.86 -5.08 -24.57
N THR A 41 -24.70 -6.22 -23.89
CA THR A 41 -24.44 -7.51 -24.57
C THR A 41 -25.66 -8.10 -25.30
N GLY A 42 -26.88 -7.72 -24.90
CA GLY A 42 -28.12 -8.15 -25.55
C GLY A 42 -28.42 -9.65 -25.47
N HIS A 43 -27.66 -10.42 -24.68
CA HIS A 43 -27.83 -11.86 -24.49
C HIS A 43 -27.74 -12.20 -23.00
N ASP A 44 -28.83 -12.75 -22.45
CA ASP A 44 -29.00 -12.93 -21.00
C ASP A 44 -27.86 -13.73 -20.35
N GLU A 45 -27.46 -14.87 -20.93
CA GLU A 45 -26.37 -15.68 -20.37
C GLU A 45 -25.02 -14.94 -20.38
N LEU A 46 -24.78 -14.06 -21.37
CA LEU A 46 -23.54 -13.32 -21.45
C LEU A 46 -23.54 -12.15 -20.45
N ALA A 47 -24.70 -11.50 -20.27
CA ALA A 47 -24.90 -10.50 -19.23
C ALA A 47 -24.65 -11.08 -17.84
N ASP A 48 -25.22 -12.26 -17.54
CA ASP A 48 -25.02 -12.95 -16.26
C ASP A 48 -23.55 -13.26 -15.99
N ARG A 49 -22.80 -13.73 -17.00
CA ARG A 49 -21.36 -13.99 -16.87
C ARG A 49 -20.57 -12.70 -16.63
N LEU A 50 -20.96 -11.60 -17.26
CA LEU A 50 -20.31 -10.31 -17.07
C LEU A 50 -20.57 -9.76 -15.66
N HIS A 51 -21.79 -9.92 -15.14
CA HIS A 51 -22.13 -9.58 -13.76
C HIS A 51 -21.33 -10.40 -12.75
N ASP A 52 -21.28 -11.73 -12.91
CA ASP A 52 -20.48 -12.61 -12.05
C ASP A 52 -18.99 -12.26 -12.08
N PHE A 53 -18.45 -11.90 -13.26
CA PHE A 53 -17.08 -11.39 -13.38
C PHE A 53 -16.91 -10.06 -12.63
N SER A 54 -17.84 -9.11 -12.80
CA SER A 54 -17.80 -7.80 -12.13
C SER A 54 -17.77 -7.96 -10.62
N ASP A 55 -18.66 -8.79 -10.07
CA ASP A 55 -18.75 -9.01 -8.63
C ASP A 55 -17.48 -9.65 -8.08
N LYS A 56 -16.97 -10.68 -8.76
CA LYS A 56 -15.70 -11.32 -8.37
C LYS A 56 -14.53 -10.37 -8.47
N TRP A 57 -14.48 -9.54 -9.50
CA TRP A 57 -13.45 -8.52 -9.67
C TRP A 57 -13.50 -7.49 -8.55
N ARG A 58 -14.70 -7.00 -8.19
CA ARG A 58 -14.90 -6.09 -7.06
C ARG A 58 -14.39 -6.68 -5.74
N ILE A 59 -14.81 -7.89 -5.39
CA ILE A 59 -14.33 -8.58 -4.17
C ILE A 59 -12.81 -8.69 -4.19
N LYS A 60 -12.22 -9.17 -5.30
CA LYS A 60 -10.78 -9.35 -5.38
C LYS A 60 -10.01 -8.04 -5.29
N ARG A 61 -10.55 -6.96 -5.85
CA ARG A 61 -10.01 -5.60 -5.79
C ARG A 61 -10.04 -5.05 -4.37
N GLU A 62 -11.15 -5.24 -3.64
CA GLU A 62 -11.28 -4.86 -2.23
C GLU A 62 -10.24 -5.59 -1.36
N ASP A 63 -10.04 -6.90 -1.58
CA ASP A 63 -9.02 -7.68 -0.89
C ASP A 63 -7.59 -7.14 -1.16
N MET A 64 -7.27 -6.89 -2.45
CA MET A 64 -5.98 -6.33 -2.84
C MET A 64 -5.75 -4.94 -2.24
N LEU A 65 -6.78 -4.10 -2.24
CA LEU A 65 -6.73 -2.77 -1.64
C LEU A 65 -6.42 -2.86 -0.13
N SER A 66 -7.10 -3.76 0.58
CA SER A 66 -6.85 -4.00 2.01
C SER A 66 -5.39 -4.43 2.28
N ASP A 67 -4.86 -5.33 1.46
CA ASP A 67 -3.50 -5.84 1.64
C ASP A 67 -2.42 -4.78 1.32
N VAL A 68 -2.63 -3.98 0.28
CA VAL A 68 -1.72 -2.87 -0.06
C VAL A 68 -1.76 -1.79 1.03
N GLN A 69 -2.94 -1.46 1.56
CA GLN A 69 -3.06 -0.52 2.68
C GLN A 69 -2.35 -1.03 3.94
N LYS A 70 -2.44 -2.33 4.28
CA LYS A 70 -1.68 -2.92 5.39
C LYS A 70 -0.19 -2.79 5.16
N LEU A 71 0.30 -3.12 3.96
CA LEU A 71 1.72 -3.04 3.63
C LEU A 71 2.23 -1.60 3.74
N SER A 72 1.48 -0.64 3.19
CA SER A 72 1.79 0.80 3.31
C SER A 72 1.87 1.22 4.78
N GLY A 73 0.92 0.81 5.62
CA GLY A 73 0.93 1.11 7.06
C GLY A 73 2.16 0.55 7.79
N ILE A 74 2.59 -0.66 7.45
CA ILE A 74 3.82 -1.26 8.00
C ILE A 74 5.05 -0.45 7.57
N MET A 75 5.13 -0.05 6.30
CA MET A 75 6.26 0.75 5.79
C MET A 75 6.34 2.11 6.50
N THR A 76 5.21 2.81 6.66
CA THR A 76 5.14 4.07 7.42
C THR A 76 5.62 3.86 8.85
N GLN A 77 5.17 2.80 9.53
CA GLN A 77 5.58 2.51 10.90
C GLN A 77 7.08 2.25 11.03
N ILE A 78 7.69 1.57 10.06
CA ILE A 78 9.14 1.37 10.00
C ILE A 78 9.83 2.74 9.90
N VAL A 79 9.45 3.56 8.91
CA VAL A 79 10.07 4.87 8.69
C VAL A 79 9.97 5.77 9.93
N ASP A 80 8.80 5.82 10.57
CA ASP A 80 8.57 6.61 11.77
C ASP A 80 9.45 6.14 12.93
N THR A 81 9.55 4.82 13.13
CA THR A 81 10.36 4.23 14.20
C THR A 81 11.84 4.54 14.02
N PHE A 82 12.39 4.39 12.81
CA PHE A 82 13.80 4.70 12.55
C PHE A 82 14.08 6.19 12.70
N THR A 83 13.20 7.05 12.19
CA THR A 83 13.33 8.51 12.33
C THR A 83 13.34 8.93 13.80
N GLN A 84 12.46 8.32 14.62
CA GLN A 84 12.41 8.61 16.05
C GLN A 84 13.68 8.14 16.78
N VAL A 85 14.13 6.91 16.50
CA VAL A 85 15.36 6.37 17.11
C VAL A 85 16.58 7.24 16.75
N ASP A 86 16.69 7.67 15.49
CA ASP A 86 17.78 8.55 15.04
C ASP A 86 17.74 9.91 15.75
N ALA A 87 16.55 10.50 15.89
CA ALA A 87 16.38 11.77 16.60
C ALA A 87 16.74 11.67 18.10
N ASP A 88 16.33 10.58 18.75
CA ASP A 88 16.63 10.34 20.16
C ASP A 88 18.14 10.10 20.38
N LEU A 89 18.79 9.37 19.47
CA LEU A 89 20.23 9.14 19.52
C LEU A 89 21.03 10.44 19.27
N ALA A 90 20.62 11.24 18.29
CA ALA A 90 21.24 12.53 18.00
C ALA A 90 21.16 13.46 19.23
N ARG A 91 19.99 13.56 19.86
CA ARG A 91 19.81 14.34 21.09
C ARG A 91 20.69 13.84 22.23
N ALA A 92 20.79 12.53 22.43
CA ALA A 92 21.65 11.95 23.46
C ALA A 92 23.15 12.27 23.24
N LEU A 93 23.59 12.34 21.98
CA LEU A 93 24.95 12.72 21.62
C LEU A 93 25.21 14.22 21.83
N GLU A 94 24.25 15.09 21.48
CA GLU A 94 24.32 16.53 21.74
C GLU A 94 24.39 16.81 23.25
N ASP A 95 23.50 16.19 24.04
CA ASP A 95 23.48 16.30 25.51
C ASP A 95 24.79 15.81 26.16
N ALA A 96 25.44 14.82 25.57
CA ALA A 96 26.72 14.29 26.03
C ALA A 96 27.89 15.21 25.66
N ALA A 97 27.80 15.96 24.56
CA ALA A 97 28.83 16.89 24.10
C ALA A 97 28.79 18.24 24.83
N GLU A 98 27.63 18.64 25.38
CA GLU A 98 27.49 19.86 26.20
C GLU A 98 27.95 19.68 27.67
N LYS A 99 28.26 18.45 28.10
CA LYS A 99 28.81 18.12 29.43
C LYS A 99 30.32 18.00 29.43
#